data_AF-A0A3D2T098-F1
#
_entry.id   AF-A0A3D2T098-F1
#
_cell.length_a   1.000
_cell.length_b   1.000
_cell.length_c   1.000
_cell.angle_alpha   90.00
_cell.angle_beta   90.00
_cell.angle_gamma   90.00
#
_symmetry.space_group_name_H-M   'P 1'
#
loop_
_entity.id
_entity.type
_entity.pdbx_description
1 polymer ?
#
loop_
_entity_poly.entity_id
_entity_poly.type
_entity_poly.pdbx_seq_one_letter_code
_entity_poly.pdbx_strand_id
1 'polypeptide(L)'
;SYVIPDLPDATYDVWVRGYGLVDSEKIRLRPGTTQDLLAVLAPDQHAAAQYYPAGYWFSLIEVPAKSEFPGTGPGGNGILPTMRSQAEWLRNLKSGGCMACHQLGNKPTREVPAALGEFASMEEAWDRRIRSGQAGGSMYGGLNRMGLSAALEMFADWTDRIVGGELPPAPPRPAGVERNVVITQWDWADPTTYLHDEVSTDKRDPTVNPYGSIYGALEASADYVPVLDPVSHMTSQVPVPVRDPDTPLAAGAPMEPSPYWGNEAIWDSRANVHNPMLDERGRVWLTSRVRPAENPAFCREGSDHPSARA
;
A
#
# COMPACT_ATOMS: atom_id res chain seq x y z
N SER A 1 23.99 22.39 10.27
CA SER A 1 24.59 21.06 10.42
C SER A 1 23.55 20.14 11.00
N TYR A 2 23.53 18.88 10.59
CA TYR A 2 22.67 17.84 11.16
C TYR A 2 23.57 16.83 11.86
N VAL A 3 23.12 16.28 12.98
CA VAL A 3 23.82 15.23 13.74
C VAL A 3 22.79 14.14 14.00
N ILE A 4 23.18 12.88 13.78
CA ILE A 4 22.36 11.71 14.06
C ILE A 4 23.07 10.94 15.18
N PRO A 5 22.82 11.27 16.46
CA PRO A 5 23.59 10.72 17.57
C PRO A 5 23.35 9.23 17.78
N ASP A 6 22.13 8.76 17.49
CA ASP A 6 21.69 7.38 17.78
C ASP A 6 21.85 6.45 16.55
N LEU A 7 22.75 6.78 15.62
CA LEU A 7 22.99 5.95 14.44
C LEU A 7 23.85 4.73 14.83
N PRO A 8 23.41 3.48 14.53
CA PRO A 8 24.18 2.28 14.83
C PRO A 8 25.59 2.28 14.20
N ASP A 9 26.52 1.51 14.78
CA ASP A 9 27.87 1.37 14.22
C ASP A 9 27.87 0.48 12.96
N ALA A 10 27.61 1.11 11.81
CA ALA A 10 27.66 0.49 10.50
C ALA A 10 28.29 1.42 9.45
N THR A 11 28.52 0.90 8.25
CA THR A 11 28.85 1.70 7.08
C THR A 11 27.56 2.03 6.33
N TYR A 12 27.32 3.31 6.08
CA TYR A 12 26.12 3.82 5.44
C TYR A 12 26.45 4.40 4.08
N ASP A 13 25.58 4.16 3.09
CA ASP A 13 25.54 4.96 1.87
C ASP A 13 24.74 6.23 2.16
N VAL A 14 25.38 7.39 2.04
CA VAL A 14 24.80 8.70 2.35
C VAL A 14 24.75 9.54 1.07
N TRP A 15 23.63 10.19 0.80
CA TRP A 15 23.44 11.08 -0.34
C TRP A 15 22.42 12.17 -0.04
N VAL A 16 22.38 13.20 -0.87
CA VAL A 16 21.41 14.29 -0.80
C VAL A 16 20.33 14.07 -1.84
N ARG A 17 19.08 14.22 -1.41
CA ARG A 17 17.88 14.24 -2.25
C ARG A 17 16.99 15.41 -1.84
N GLY A 18 16.28 16.02 -2.78
CA GLY A 18 15.30 17.05 -2.46
C GLY A 18 14.57 17.60 -3.67
N TYR A 19 13.57 18.45 -3.43
CA TYR A 19 12.78 19.05 -4.51
C TYR A 19 13.59 20.07 -5.31
N GLY A 20 13.57 19.93 -6.64
CA GLY A 20 14.44 20.70 -7.55
C GLY A 20 15.87 20.16 -7.65
N LEU A 21 16.16 19.01 -7.07
CA LEU A 21 17.44 18.32 -7.09
C LEU A 21 17.29 16.95 -7.77
N VAL A 22 18.43 16.33 -8.08
CA VAL A 22 18.55 14.89 -8.28
C VAL A 22 19.37 14.28 -7.14
N ASP A 23 19.36 12.95 -7.03
CA ASP A 23 20.26 12.26 -6.09
C ASP A 23 21.71 12.66 -6.36
N SER A 24 22.42 13.05 -5.30
CA SER A 24 23.87 13.18 -5.35
C SER A 24 24.54 11.82 -5.50
N GLU A 25 25.84 11.83 -5.82
CA GLU A 25 26.66 10.64 -5.65
C GLU A 25 26.55 10.12 -4.21
N LYS A 26 26.43 8.79 -4.08
CA LYS A 26 26.41 8.12 -2.78
C LYS A 26 27.84 8.00 -2.27
N ILE A 27 28.06 8.45 -1.04
CA ILE A 27 29.34 8.32 -0.35
C ILE A 27 29.20 7.39 0.84
N ARG A 28 30.25 6.60 1.12
CA ARG A 28 30.26 5.67 2.24
C ARG A 28 30.84 6.32 3.48
N LEU A 29 30.04 6.37 4.54
CA LEU A 29 30.42 6.99 5.82
C LEU A 29 30.16 6.04 6.99
N ARG A 30 30.81 6.33 8.12
CA ARG A 30 30.58 5.68 9.41
C ARG A 30 30.27 6.75 10.46
N PRO A 31 29.60 6.41 11.57
CA PRO A 31 29.42 7.33 12.69
C PRO A 31 30.76 7.93 13.17
N GLY A 32 30.74 9.18 13.60
CA GLY A 32 31.93 9.93 14.02
C GLY A 32 32.63 10.73 12.91
N THR A 33 32.24 10.56 11.65
CA THR A 33 32.75 11.36 10.53
C THR A 33 31.96 12.67 10.38
N THR A 34 32.69 13.78 10.23
CA THR A 34 32.11 15.04 9.76
C THR A 34 32.32 15.14 8.25
N GLN A 35 31.24 15.29 7.49
CA GLN A 35 31.29 15.33 6.03
C GLN A 35 30.35 16.40 5.48
N ASP A 36 30.85 17.22 4.56
CA ASP A 36 30.02 18.12 3.77
C ASP A 36 29.40 17.35 2.60
N LEU A 37 28.08 17.40 2.47
CA LEU A 37 27.35 16.74 1.39
C LEU A 37 27.03 17.73 0.28
N LEU A 38 27.29 17.34 -0.98
CA LEU A 38 27.00 18.15 -2.15
C LEU A 38 25.61 17.84 -2.68
N ALA A 39 24.77 18.86 -2.82
CA ALA A 39 23.50 18.77 -3.51
C ALA A 39 23.70 18.93 -5.03
N VAL A 40 22.96 18.16 -5.83
CA VAL A 40 23.02 18.24 -7.30
C VAL A 40 21.71 18.82 -7.82
N LEU A 41 21.78 19.95 -8.53
CA LEU A 41 20.61 20.55 -9.16
C LEU A 41 20.07 19.61 -10.24
N ALA A 42 18.75 19.50 -10.32
CA ALA A 42 18.14 18.80 -11.43
C ALA A 42 18.44 19.54 -12.75
N PRO A 43 18.80 18.83 -13.84
CA PRO A 43 19.13 19.46 -15.12
C PRO A 43 17.91 20.17 -15.76
N ASP A 44 16.70 19.72 -15.43
CA ASP A 44 15.44 20.29 -15.89
C ASP A 44 14.29 19.97 -14.91
N GLN A 45 13.09 20.49 -15.21
CA GLN A 45 11.91 20.30 -14.38
C GLN A 45 11.39 18.85 -14.38
N HIS A 46 11.58 18.10 -15.47
CA HIS A 46 11.15 16.70 -15.55
C HIS A 46 12.01 15.83 -14.63
N ALA A 47 13.33 16.04 -14.65
CA ALA A 47 14.27 15.38 -13.76
C ALA A 47 13.98 15.73 -12.29
N ALA A 48 13.66 16.99 -11.98
CA ALA A 48 13.27 17.40 -10.63
C ALA A 48 11.98 16.69 -10.17
N ALA A 49 10.98 16.60 -11.04
CA ALA A 49 9.67 16.06 -10.70
C ALA A 49 9.70 14.56 -10.36
N GLN A 50 10.70 13.81 -10.85
CA GLN A 50 10.89 12.40 -10.49
C GLN A 50 11.06 12.19 -8.97
N TYR A 51 11.49 13.23 -8.24
CA TYR A 51 11.70 13.20 -6.79
C TYR A 51 10.56 13.83 -5.99
N TYR A 52 9.49 14.30 -6.66
CA TYR A 52 8.33 14.84 -5.95
C TYR A 52 7.50 13.72 -5.31
N PRO A 53 6.80 14.01 -4.19
CA PRO A 53 5.98 13.02 -3.51
C PRO A 53 4.89 12.50 -4.42
N ALA A 54 4.50 11.25 -4.23
CA ALA A 54 3.44 10.62 -5.01
C ALA A 54 2.13 11.42 -5.00
N GLY A 55 1.76 12.04 -3.87
CA GLY A 55 0.57 12.88 -3.76
C GLY A 55 0.54 14.07 -4.72
N TYR A 56 1.68 14.61 -5.13
CA TYR A 56 1.75 15.69 -6.12
C TYR A 56 1.41 15.17 -7.52
N TRP A 57 1.98 14.03 -7.90
CA TRP A 57 1.62 13.35 -9.16
C TRP A 57 0.16 12.95 -9.19
N PHE A 58 -0.35 12.42 -8.08
CA PHE A 58 -1.76 12.08 -7.94
C PHE A 58 -2.67 13.32 -8.01
N SER A 59 -2.20 14.52 -7.64
CA SER A 59 -3.02 15.74 -7.72
C SER A 59 -3.38 16.15 -9.16
N LEU A 60 -2.72 15.57 -10.17
CA LEU A 60 -3.06 15.79 -11.58
C LEU A 60 -4.31 15.00 -12.02
N ILE A 61 -4.82 14.08 -11.20
CA ILE A 61 -5.97 13.26 -11.57
C ILE A 61 -7.26 14.09 -11.66
N GLU A 62 -7.99 13.93 -12.76
CA GLU A 62 -9.27 14.61 -12.98
C GLU A 62 -10.44 13.68 -12.73
N VAL A 63 -11.03 13.78 -11.54
CA VAL A 63 -12.17 12.94 -11.16
C VAL A 63 -13.47 13.41 -11.84
N PRO A 64 -14.45 12.52 -12.07
CA PRO A 64 -15.73 12.90 -12.66
C PRO A 64 -16.41 14.06 -11.94
N ALA A 65 -17.00 14.99 -12.68
CA ALA A 65 -17.62 16.20 -12.18
C ALA A 65 -18.87 15.89 -11.32
N LYS A 66 -19.21 16.81 -10.40
CA LYS A 66 -20.40 16.64 -9.53
C LYS A 66 -21.71 16.46 -10.31
N SER A 67 -21.81 17.07 -11.49
CA SER A 67 -22.98 16.98 -12.38
C SER A 67 -23.17 15.61 -13.02
N GLU A 68 -22.19 14.72 -12.93
CA GLU A 68 -22.23 13.36 -13.49
C GLU A 68 -22.83 12.34 -12.53
N PHE A 69 -23.29 12.80 -11.35
CA PHE A 69 -23.89 11.95 -10.32
C PHE A 69 -25.39 12.29 -10.14
N PRO A 70 -26.25 11.28 -9.89
CA PRO A 70 -25.94 9.85 -9.80
C PRO A 70 -25.50 9.27 -11.16
N GLY A 71 -24.71 8.19 -11.13
CA GLY A 71 -24.24 7.54 -12.34
C GLY A 71 -25.39 7.08 -13.25
N THR A 72 -25.14 7.02 -14.56
CA THR A 72 -26.14 6.61 -15.56
C THR A 72 -25.86 5.22 -16.16
N GLY A 73 -24.83 4.53 -15.65
CA GLY A 73 -24.48 3.16 -15.99
C GLY A 73 -23.61 3.03 -17.24
N PRO A 74 -23.26 1.78 -17.64
CA PRO A 74 -22.36 1.51 -18.76
C PRO A 74 -22.83 2.06 -20.12
N GLY A 75 -24.15 2.17 -20.33
CA GLY A 75 -24.73 2.78 -21.53
C GLY A 75 -24.87 4.30 -21.48
N GLY A 76 -24.42 4.92 -20.38
CA GLY A 76 -24.41 6.37 -20.17
C GLY A 76 -22.99 6.87 -19.91
N ASN A 77 -22.76 7.47 -18.74
CA ASN A 77 -21.46 8.02 -18.35
C ASN A 77 -20.50 7.01 -17.72
N GLY A 78 -20.78 5.70 -17.78
CA GLY A 78 -19.91 4.66 -17.26
C GLY A 78 -19.86 4.52 -15.73
N ILE A 79 -20.42 5.48 -14.98
CA ILE A 79 -20.52 5.45 -13.52
C ILE A 79 -21.74 4.60 -13.11
N LEU A 80 -21.58 3.69 -12.14
CA LEU A 80 -22.70 2.86 -11.71
C LEU A 80 -23.85 3.70 -11.12
N PRO A 81 -25.13 3.38 -11.41
CA PRO A 81 -26.28 4.12 -10.86
C PRO A 81 -26.40 4.10 -9.33
N THR A 82 -25.77 3.13 -8.68
CA THR A 82 -25.67 3.04 -7.22
C THR A 82 -24.75 4.10 -6.64
N MET A 83 -23.82 4.64 -7.42
CA MET A 83 -22.94 5.72 -7.00
C MET A 83 -23.69 7.05 -7.06
N ARG A 84 -24.10 7.55 -5.89
CA ARG A 84 -25.06 8.67 -5.81
C ARG A 84 -24.42 10.04 -5.81
N SER A 85 -23.12 10.14 -5.51
CA SER A 85 -22.43 11.42 -5.43
C SER A 85 -20.93 11.31 -5.73
N GLN A 86 -20.33 12.42 -6.16
CA GLN A 86 -18.87 12.53 -6.32
C GLN A 86 -18.13 12.25 -5.00
N ALA A 87 -18.71 12.63 -3.85
CA ALA A 87 -18.09 12.39 -2.54
C ALA A 87 -17.98 10.88 -2.22
N GLU A 88 -19.01 10.11 -2.55
CA GLU A 88 -19.00 8.64 -2.43
C GLU A 88 -17.96 8.02 -3.38
N TRP A 89 -17.91 8.51 -4.62
CA TRP A 89 -16.93 8.07 -5.61
C TRP A 89 -15.49 8.37 -5.15
N LEU A 90 -15.24 9.59 -4.66
CA LEU A 90 -13.96 10.01 -4.08
C LEU A 90 -13.56 9.20 -2.84
N ARG A 91 -14.53 8.82 -1.99
CA ARG A 91 -14.26 7.94 -0.85
C ARG A 91 -13.67 6.62 -1.32
N ASN A 92 -14.22 6.02 -2.38
CA ASN A 92 -13.72 4.76 -2.92
C ASN A 92 -12.33 4.90 -3.57
N LEU A 93 -12.03 6.04 -4.22
CA LEU A 93 -10.69 6.32 -4.73
C LEU A 93 -9.65 6.51 -3.61
N LYS A 94 -10.06 7.14 -2.50
CA LYS A 94 -9.20 7.46 -1.36
C LYS A 94 -9.24 6.35 -0.31
N SER A 95 -9.73 6.66 0.89
CA SER A 95 -9.64 5.83 2.09
C SER A 95 -10.55 4.58 2.06
N GLY A 96 -11.43 4.44 1.08
CA GLY A 96 -12.34 3.30 0.96
C GLY A 96 -11.91 2.24 -0.07
N GLY A 97 -10.78 2.44 -0.75
CA GLY A 97 -10.33 1.55 -1.81
C GLY A 97 -8.86 1.75 -2.14
N CYS A 98 -8.54 2.51 -3.19
CA CYS A 98 -7.20 2.51 -3.78
C CYS A 98 -6.12 3.04 -2.81
N MET A 99 -6.31 4.20 -2.18
CA MET A 99 -5.31 4.78 -1.27
C MET A 99 -5.24 4.10 0.09
N ALA A 100 -6.18 3.23 0.43
CA ALA A 100 -6.08 2.44 1.65
C ALA A 100 -4.88 1.46 1.58
N CYS A 101 -4.57 0.94 0.39
CA CYS A 101 -3.48 -0.02 0.18
C CYS A 101 -2.31 0.57 -0.64
N HIS A 102 -2.55 1.57 -1.48
CA HIS A 102 -1.56 2.05 -2.44
C HIS A 102 -1.23 3.53 -2.28
N GLN A 103 0.06 3.84 -2.35
CA GLN A 103 0.51 5.20 -2.59
C GLN A 103 0.39 5.56 -4.08
N LEU A 104 -0.79 6.03 -4.50
CA LEU A 104 -1.03 6.49 -5.87
C LEU A 104 -0.15 7.71 -6.21
N GLY A 105 0.43 7.70 -7.41
CA GLY A 105 1.33 8.74 -7.92
C GLY A 105 2.83 8.41 -7.73
N ASN A 106 3.16 7.28 -7.12
CA ASN A 106 4.50 6.73 -7.21
C ASN A 106 4.77 6.27 -8.66
N LYS A 107 6.03 6.07 -9.03
CA LYS A 107 6.41 5.76 -10.42
C LYS A 107 5.64 4.56 -11.01
N PRO A 108 5.52 3.40 -10.32
CA PRO A 108 4.75 2.27 -10.85
C PRO A 108 3.24 2.50 -11.03
N THR A 109 2.65 3.46 -10.32
CA THR A 109 1.20 3.74 -10.42
C THR A 109 0.87 4.87 -11.39
N ARG A 110 1.80 5.80 -11.63
CA ARG A 110 1.59 6.94 -12.56
C ARG A 110 2.07 6.69 -14.00
N GLU A 111 2.81 5.61 -14.23
CA GLU A 111 3.31 5.15 -15.53
C GLU A 111 2.94 3.66 -15.70
N VAL A 112 2.93 3.11 -16.92
CA VAL A 112 2.76 1.67 -17.19
C VAL A 112 4.11 0.96 -17.22
N PRO A 113 4.41 0.06 -16.26
CA PRO A 113 5.63 -0.75 -16.33
C PRO A 113 5.64 -1.61 -17.59
N ALA A 114 6.77 -1.61 -18.32
CA ALA A 114 6.95 -2.43 -19.52
C ALA A 114 6.69 -3.94 -19.29
N ALA A 115 6.89 -4.42 -18.06
CA ALA A 115 6.61 -5.79 -17.66
C ALA A 115 5.13 -6.20 -17.76
N LEU A 116 4.20 -5.25 -17.88
CA LEU A 116 2.79 -5.54 -18.13
C LEU A 116 2.50 -5.88 -19.60
N GLY A 117 3.38 -5.51 -20.52
CA GLY A 117 3.22 -5.72 -21.96
C GLY A 117 2.93 -4.43 -22.73
N GLU A 118 2.58 -4.61 -24.01
CA GLU A 118 2.17 -3.54 -24.93
C GLU A 118 0.66 -3.60 -25.15
N PHE A 119 0.01 -2.44 -25.25
CA PHE A 119 -1.45 -2.30 -25.32
C PHE A 119 -1.84 -1.31 -26.40
N ALA A 120 -3.04 -1.45 -26.96
CA ALA A 120 -3.52 -0.54 -28.00
C ALA A 120 -3.97 0.81 -27.42
N SER A 121 -4.37 0.83 -26.15
CA SER A 121 -4.72 2.05 -25.41
C SER A 121 -4.25 2.00 -23.95
N MET A 122 -4.18 3.17 -23.33
CA MET A 122 -3.86 3.30 -21.91
C MET A 122 -4.97 2.72 -21.01
N GLU A 123 -6.22 2.70 -21.48
CA GLU A 123 -7.35 2.06 -20.80
C GLU A 123 -7.17 0.54 -20.74
N GLU A 124 -6.75 -0.09 -21.86
CA GLU A 124 -6.41 -1.52 -21.89
C GLU A 124 -5.24 -1.84 -20.95
N ALA A 125 -4.24 -0.95 -20.89
CA ALA A 125 -3.10 -1.10 -19.98
C ALA A 125 -3.55 -1.05 -18.50
N TRP A 126 -4.48 -0.15 -18.15
CA TRP A 126 -5.05 -0.07 -16.80
C TRP A 126 -5.97 -1.26 -16.46
N ASP A 127 -6.78 -1.72 -17.41
CA ASP A 127 -7.61 -2.91 -17.23
C ASP A 127 -6.75 -4.15 -16.98
N ARG A 128 -5.64 -4.31 -17.70
CA ARG A 128 -4.67 -5.39 -17.46
C ARG A 128 -3.92 -5.21 -16.14
N ARG A 129 -3.55 -3.98 -15.77
CA ARG A 129 -2.84 -3.68 -14.52
C ARG A 129 -3.65 -4.12 -13.31
N ILE A 130 -4.89 -3.66 -13.22
CA ILE A 130 -5.70 -3.83 -12.01
C ILE A 130 -6.05 -5.30 -11.72
N ARG A 131 -5.87 -6.19 -12.69
CA ARG A 131 -6.05 -7.65 -12.57
C ARG A 131 -4.79 -8.38 -12.07
N SER A 132 -3.66 -7.69 -11.92
CA SER A 132 -2.38 -8.33 -11.62
C SER A 132 -2.33 -8.93 -10.21
N GLY A 133 -1.83 -10.17 -10.11
CA GLY A 133 -1.57 -10.85 -8.85
C GLY A 133 -2.82 -11.34 -8.11
N GLN A 134 -2.62 -11.82 -6.88
CA GLN A 134 -3.66 -12.43 -6.05
C GLN A 134 -4.69 -11.42 -5.51
N ALA A 135 -4.33 -10.13 -5.44
CA ALA A 135 -5.26 -9.05 -5.13
C ALA A 135 -6.13 -8.61 -6.34
N GLY A 136 -5.81 -9.06 -7.56
CA GLY A 136 -6.42 -8.58 -8.81
C GLY A 136 -7.94 -8.64 -8.83
N GLY A 137 -8.53 -9.73 -8.34
CA GLY A 137 -9.99 -9.86 -8.25
C GLY A 137 -10.65 -8.82 -7.33
N SER A 138 -10.03 -8.53 -6.19
CA SER A 138 -10.51 -7.52 -5.23
C SER A 138 -10.38 -6.11 -5.80
N MET A 139 -9.21 -5.81 -6.40
CA MET A 139 -8.94 -4.53 -7.03
C MET A 139 -9.90 -4.25 -8.21
N TYR A 140 -10.08 -5.23 -9.10
CA TYR A 140 -11.01 -5.14 -10.23
C TYR A 140 -12.47 -4.97 -9.76
N GLY A 141 -12.87 -5.73 -8.74
CA GLY A 141 -14.20 -5.59 -8.13
C GLY A 141 -14.42 -4.22 -7.49
N GLY A 142 -13.40 -3.66 -6.85
CA GLY A 142 -13.40 -2.29 -6.31
C GLY A 142 -13.60 -1.23 -7.37
N LEU A 143 -12.84 -1.32 -8.46
CA LEU A 143 -12.94 -0.42 -9.61
C LEU A 143 -14.33 -0.51 -10.26
N ASN A 144 -14.84 -1.72 -10.45
CA ASN A 144 -16.16 -1.95 -11.04
C ASN A 144 -17.29 -1.32 -10.20
N ARG A 145 -17.20 -1.33 -8.86
CA ARG A 145 -18.19 -0.68 -7.97
C ARG A 145 -18.28 0.84 -8.17
N MET A 146 -17.24 1.47 -8.70
CA MET A 146 -17.22 2.90 -9.01
C MET A 146 -17.79 3.22 -10.40
N GLY A 147 -17.91 2.21 -11.26
CA GLY A 147 -18.13 2.37 -12.70
C GLY A 147 -16.84 2.11 -13.46
N LEU A 148 -16.72 0.89 -13.99
CA LEU A 148 -15.47 0.40 -14.57
C LEU A 148 -14.94 1.30 -15.69
N SER A 149 -15.75 1.60 -16.70
CA SER A 149 -15.30 2.35 -17.87
C SER A 149 -14.88 3.78 -17.50
N ALA A 150 -15.71 4.50 -16.74
CA ALA A 150 -15.38 5.86 -16.29
C ALA A 150 -14.11 5.90 -15.42
N ALA A 151 -13.90 4.89 -14.58
CA ALA A 151 -12.70 4.83 -13.75
C ALA A 151 -11.44 4.49 -14.57
N LEU A 152 -11.53 3.57 -15.54
CA LEU A 152 -10.44 3.26 -16.46
C LEU A 152 -10.06 4.46 -17.32
N GLU A 153 -11.05 5.16 -17.88
CA GLU A 153 -10.86 6.38 -18.69
C GLU A 153 -10.13 7.46 -17.89
N MET A 154 -10.54 7.72 -16.65
CA MET A 154 -9.87 8.69 -15.78
C MET A 154 -8.40 8.31 -15.52
N PHE A 155 -8.13 7.05 -15.15
CA PHE A 155 -6.77 6.61 -14.85
C PHE A 155 -5.88 6.60 -16.11
N ALA A 156 -6.47 6.27 -17.26
CA ALA A 156 -5.83 6.34 -18.56
C ALA A 156 -5.44 7.78 -18.91
N ASP A 157 -6.39 8.73 -18.87
CA ASP A 157 -6.13 10.16 -19.11
C ASP A 157 -5.02 10.69 -18.20
N TRP A 158 -5.11 10.41 -16.89
CA TRP A 158 -4.09 10.82 -15.92
C TRP A 158 -2.69 10.29 -16.27
N THR A 159 -2.60 9.04 -16.73
CA THR A 159 -1.33 8.43 -17.11
C THR A 159 -0.83 8.96 -18.44
N ASP A 160 -1.70 9.12 -19.43
CA ASP A 160 -1.38 9.65 -20.76
C ASP A 160 -0.84 11.07 -20.67
N ARG A 161 -1.44 11.92 -19.84
CA ARG A 161 -0.96 13.30 -19.62
C ARG A 161 0.42 13.33 -18.99
N ILE A 162 0.67 12.48 -17.98
CA ILE A 162 1.98 12.35 -17.34
C ILE A 162 3.03 11.87 -18.34
N VAL A 163 2.73 10.83 -19.12
CA VAL A 163 3.61 10.31 -20.18
C VAL A 163 3.82 11.35 -21.29
N GLY A 164 2.80 12.15 -21.59
CA GLY A 164 2.85 13.30 -22.50
C GLY A 164 3.65 14.49 -21.98
N GLY A 165 4.17 14.42 -20.74
CA GLY A 165 5.07 15.41 -20.17
C GLY A 165 4.41 16.40 -19.20
N GLU A 166 3.16 16.19 -18.80
CA GLU A 166 2.57 16.98 -17.72
C GLU A 166 3.34 16.79 -16.42
N LEU A 167 3.61 17.90 -15.74
CA LEU A 167 4.31 17.92 -14.46
C LEU A 167 3.41 18.50 -13.37
N PRO A 168 3.41 17.91 -12.17
CA PRO A 168 2.71 18.50 -11.04
C PRO A 168 3.45 19.77 -10.55
N PRO A 169 2.78 20.62 -9.77
CA PRO A 169 3.41 21.81 -9.21
C PRO A 169 4.63 21.44 -8.36
N ALA A 170 5.69 22.26 -8.42
CA ALA A 170 6.87 22.05 -7.59
C ALA A 170 6.50 22.15 -6.09
N PRO A 171 6.81 21.12 -5.26
CA PRO A 171 6.55 21.20 -3.84
C PRO A 171 7.35 22.33 -3.18
N PRO A 172 6.78 23.04 -2.20
CA PRO A 172 7.54 24.03 -1.44
C PRO A 172 8.67 23.34 -0.67
N ARG A 173 9.80 24.02 -0.55
CA ARG A 173 10.90 23.53 0.29
C ARG A 173 10.57 23.75 1.77
N PRO A 174 10.90 22.80 2.65
CA PRO A 174 10.79 22.97 4.10
C PRO A 174 11.47 24.27 4.59
N ALA A 175 10.76 25.09 5.36
CA ALA A 175 11.19 26.40 5.85
C ALA A 175 10.91 26.58 7.34
N GLY A 176 11.86 26.17 8.19
CA GLY A 176 11.72 26.34 9.64
C GLY A 176 12.03 25.05 10.39
N VAL A 177 11.12 24.69 11.31
CA VAL A 177 11.23 23.52 12.20
C VAL A 177 11.11 22.20 11.46
N GLU A 178 10.40 22.18 10.34
CA GLU A 178 10.24 21.03 9.44
C GLU A 178 11.55 20.58 8.79
N ARG A 179 12.61 21.39 8.87
CA ARG A 179 13.97 21.00 8.46
C ARG A 179 14.66 20.09 9.48
N ASN A 180 14.13 19.98 10.69
CA ASN A 180 14.76 19.29 11.81
C ASN A 180 14.08 17.95 12.11
N VAL A 181 13.79 17.16 11.07
CA VAL A 181 13.19 15.83 11.20
C VAL A 181 14.15 14.78 10.69
N VAL A 182 14.36 13.73 11.49
CA VAL A 182 15.03 12.49 11.07
C VAL A 182 13.96 11.42 10.99
N ILE A 183 13.87 10.76 9.85
CA ILE A 183 12.93 9.66 9.63
C ILE A 183 13.74 8.39 9.41
N THR A 184 13.53 7.41 10.29
CA THR A 184 14.03 6.03 10.10
C THR A 184 12.89 5.20 9.52
N GLN A 185 13.19 4.43 8.48
CA GLN A 185 12.23 3.53 7.83
C GLN A 185 12.84 2.13 7.80
N TRP A 186 11.98 1.14 8.01
CA TRP A 186 12.33 -0.27 7.96
C TRP A 186 11.47 -0.96 6.91
N ASP A 187 12.10 -1.80 6.11
CA ASP A 187 11.42 -2.93 5.48
C ASP A 187 11.64 -4.12 6.42
N TRP A 188 10.56 -4.65 7.00
CA TRP A 188 10.65 -5.52 8.18
C TRP A 188 9.81 -6.80 8.09
N ALA A 189 9.48 -7.18 6.86
CA ALA A 189 8.94 -8.48 6.49
C ALA A 189 9.72 -9.03 5.27
N ASP A 190 9.19 -10.03 4.57
CA ASP A 190 9.86 -10.61 3.40
C ASP A 190 9.42 -9.94 2.09
N PRO A 191 10.23 -9.97 1.01
CA PRO A 191 9.92 -9.32 -0.27
C PRO A 191 8.60 -9.75 -0.95
N THR A 192 8.04 -10.90 -0.55
CA THR A 192 6.80 -11.47 -1.08
C THR A 192 5.59 -11.23 -0.18
N THR A 193 5.78 -10.62 0.99
CA THR A 193 4.73 -10.45 2.00
C THR A 193 4.09 -9.09 1.92
N TYR A 194 2.83 -9.03 2.35
CA TYR A 194 2.05 -7.81 2.46
C TYR A 194 1.74 -7.55 3.92
N LEU A 195 2.32 -6.47 4.47
CA LEU A 195 2.02 -5.99 5.81
C LEU A 195 0.76 -5.12 5.77
N HIS A 196 -0.31 -5.56 6.42
CA HIS A 196 -1.60 -4.88 6.44
C HIS A 196 -1.81 -4.05 7.71
N ASP A 197 -1.67 -4.67 8.88
CA ASP A 197 -1.81 -3.99 10.17
C ASP A 197 -0.53 -4.02 10.98
N GLU A 198 -0.42 -3.13 11.96
CA GLU A 198 0.58 -3.20 13.01
C GLU A 198 0.04 -2.70 14.35
N VAL A 199 0.72 -3.08 15.43
CA VAL A 199 0.49 -2.51 16.76
C VAL A 199 1.83 -2.21 17.43
N SER A 200 1.95 -1.00 17.95
CA SER A 200 3.14 -0.53 18.67
C SER A 200 2.90 -0.34 20.17
N THR A 201 1.66 -0.16 20.61
CA THR A 201 1.28 -0.01 22.03
C THR A 201 -0.23 -0.23 22.22
N ASP A 202 -0.69 -0.31 23.46
CA ASP A 202 -2.12 -0.23 23.78
C ASP A 202 -2.65 1.16 23.40
N LYS A 203 -3.72 1.21 22.60
CA LYS A 203 -4.38 2.46 22.20
C LYS A 203 -5.00 3.24 23.37
N ARG A 204 -5.24 2.58 24.50
CA ARG A 204 -5.81 3.17 25.73
C ARG A 204 -4.73 3.82 26.60
N ASP A 205 -3.50 3.33 26.51
CA ASP A 205 -2.33 3.85 27.21
C ASP A 205 -1.08 3.65 26.34
N PRO A 206 -0.62 4.71 25.64
CA PRO A 206 0.51 4.61 24.73
C PRO A 206 1.86 4.44 25.45
N THR A 207 1.87 4.39 26.78
CA THR A 207 3.09 4.21 27.59
C THR A 207 3.37 2.74 27.96
N VAL A 208 2.49 1.81 27.58
CA VAL A 208 2.61 0.38 27.91
C VAL A 208 3.78 -0.32 27.23
N ASN A 209 4.13 0.10 26.01
CA ASN A 209 5.21 -0.52 25.22
C ASN A 209 6.28 0.50 24.80
N PRO A 210 6.88 1.25 25.74
CA PRO A 210 7.83 2.31 25.42
C PRO A 210 9.10 1.67 24.85
N TYR A 211 9.48 2.08 23.64
CA TYR A 211 10.63 1.52 22.91
C TYR A 211 10.56 0.00 22.66
N GLY A 212 9.38 -0.61 22.85
CA GLY A 212 9.21 -2.04 22.69
C GLY A 212 9.02 -2.46 21.23
N SER A 213 8.94 -3.76 21.02
CA SER A 213 8.74 -4.32 19.69
C SER A 213 7.39 -3.91 19.10
N ILE A 214 7.38 -3.72 17.78
CA ILE A 214 6.19 -3.50 16.97
C ILE A 214 5.82 -4.84 16.34
N TYR A 215 4.53 -5.17 16.33
CA TYR A 215 4.01 -6.45 15.84
C TYR A 215 3.10 -6.21 14.66
N GLY A 216 3.40 -6.85 13.52
CA GLY A 216 2.62 -6.73 12.30
C GLY A 216 1.62 -7.86 12.09
N ALA A 217 0.68 -7.65 11.17
CA ALA A 217 -0.20 -8.68 10.63
C ALA A 217 -0.11 -8.69 9.12
N LEU A 218 0.23 -9.85 8.57
CA LEU A 218 0.52 -10.06 7.15
C LEU A 218 -0.71 -10.49 6.35
N GLU A 219 -1.89 -9.91 6.62
CA GLU A 219 -3.20 -10.38 6.14
C GLU A 219 -3.14 -11.07 4.76
N ALA A 220 -3.60 -12.32 4.74
CA ALA A 220 -3.64 -13.22 3.59
C ALA A 220 -2.29 -13.54 2.91
N SER A 221 -1.15 -12.99 3.35
CA SER A 221 0.13 -13.12 2.66
C SER A 221 1.08 -14.19 3.21
N ALA A 222 1.34 -14.28 4.52
CA ALA A 222 2.18 -15.34 5.10
C ALA A 222 1.78 -15.79 6.52
N ASP A 223 2.21 -16.99 6.93
CA ASP A 223 1.88 -17.65 8.21
C ASP A 223 2.83 -17.30 9.37
N TYR A 224 3.13 -16.01 9.53
CA TYR A 224 3.89 -15.51 10.69
C TYR A 224 3.52 -14.07 11.05
N VAL A 225 3.84 -13.68 12.29
CA VAL A 225 3.79 -12.28 12.76
C VAL A 225 5.20 -11.69 12.63
N PRO A 226 5.42 -10.67 11.78
CA PRO A 226 6.66 -9.94 11.75
C PRO A 226 6.77 -9.09 13.03
N VAL A 227 7.98 -9.03 13.56
CA VAL A 227 8.30 -8.28 14.78
C VAL A 227 9.49 -7.39 14.48
N LEU A 228 9.34 -6.09 14.67
CA LEU A 228 10.42 -5.10 14.56
C LEU A 228 10.78 -4.61 15.95
N ASP A 229 12.04 -4.74 16.32
CA ASP A 229 12.63 -3.99 17.42
C ASP A 229 13.23 -2.69 16.86
N PRO A 230 12.58 -1.53 17.09
CA PRO A 230 13.04 -0.27 16.53
C PRO A 230 14.31 0.28 17.20
N VAL A 231 14.68 -0.23 18.39
CA VAL A 231 15.88 0.19 19.13
C VAL A 231 17.11 -0.54 18.62
N SER A 232 17.02 -1.86 18.44
CA SER A 232 18.13 -2.66 17.91
C SER A 232 18.16 -2.73 16.38
N HIS A 233 17.13 -2.21 15.70
CA HIS A 233 16.91 -2.33 14.26
C HIS A 233 16.87 -3.78 13.76
N MET A 234 16.40 -4.70 14.62
CA MET A 234 16.31 -6.12 14.31
C MET A 234 14.88 -6.54 14.00
N THR A 235 14.77 -7.52 13.11
CA THR A 235 13.51 -8.17 12.78
C THR A 235 13.52 -9.62 13.25
N SER A 236 12.34 -10.11 13.63
CA SER A 236 12.11 -11.52 13.94
C SER A 236 10.71 -11.92 13.53
N GLN A 237 10.42 -13.22 13.60
CA GLN A 237 9.15 -13.78 13.18
C GLN A 237 8.59 -14.69 14.29
N VAL A 238 7.29 -14.59 14.52
CA VAL A 238 6.57 -15.56 15.35
C VAL A 238 5.66 -16.38 14.44
N PRO A 239 5.95 -17.69 14.24
CA PRO A 239 5.11 -18.54 13.39
C PRO A 239 3.66 -18.57 13.89
N VAL A 240 2.71 -18.49 12.96
CA VAL A 240 1.27 -18.55 13.28
C VAL A 240 0.71 -19.89 12.82
N PRO A 241 0.30 -20.78 13.75
CA PRO A 241 -0.22 -22.08 13.38
C PRO A 241 -1.69 -22.00 12.95
N VAL A 242 -2.08 -22.94 12.10
CA VAL A 242 -3.49 -23.34 11.96
C VAL A 242 -3.77 -24.51 12.91
N ARG A 243 -5.00 -24.59 13.43
CA ARG A 243 -5.44 -25.72 14.26
C ARG A 243 -5.77 -26.94 13.39
N ASP A 244 -6.35 -26.69 12.23
CA ASP A 244 -6.73 -27.71 11.25
C ASP A 244 -5.78 -27.67 10.05
N PRO A 245 -5.02 -28.74 9.76
CA PRO A 245 -4.11 -28.78 8.63
C PRO A 245 -4.81 -28.67 7.27
N ASP A 246 -6.12 -28.94 7.19
CA ASP A 246 -6.90 -28.80 5.95
C ASP A 246 -7.38 -27.36 5.70
N THR A 247 -6.95 -26.40 6.52
CA THR A 247 -7.22 -24.97 6.29
C THR A 247 -6.70 -24.54 4.92
N PRO A 248 -7.56 -24.01 4.03
CA PRO A 248 -7.16 -23.58 2.70
C PRO A 248 -6.31 -22.31 2.75
N LEU A 249 -5.67 -21.95 1.63
CA LEU A 249 -5.00 -20.66 1.48
C LEU A 249 -5.97 -19.49 1.70
N ALA A 250 -5.45 -18.38 2.22
CA ALA A 250 -6.22 -17.16 2.47
C ALA A 250 -6.44 -16.40 1.17
N ALA A 251 -5.35 -16.21 0.43
CA ALA A 251 -5.38 -15.66 -0.91
C ALA A 251 -5.82 -16.74 -1.92
N GLY A 252 -6.55 -16.29 -2.94
CA GLY A 252 -6.86 -17.09 -4.11
C GLY A 252 -5.67 -17.18 -5.08
N ALA A 253 -5.90 -17.83 -6.22
CA ALA A 253 -4.96 -17.79 -7.33
C ALA A 253 -4.86 -16.37 -7.92
N PRO A 254 -3.71 -15.99 -8.52
CA PRO A 254 -3.59 -14.75 -9.28
C PRO A 254 -4.66 -14.66 -10.38
N MET A 255 -5.26 -13.48 -10.54
CA MET A 255 -6.22 -13.24 -11.64
C MET A 255 -5.49 -13.07 -12.98
N GLU A 256 -4.37 -12.36 -12.97
CA GLU A 256 -3.40 -12.25 -14.05
C GLU A 256 -1.97 -12.32 -13.48
N PRO A 257 -0.94 -12.68 -14.28
CA PRO A 257 0.44 -12.70 -13.82
C PRO A 257 0.87 -11.35 -13.22
N SER A 258 1.59 -11.42 -12.12
CA SER A 258 2.30 -10.28 -11.53
C SER A 258 3.41 -9.81 -12.46
N PRO A 259 3.61 -8.48 -12.65
CA PRO A 259 4.75 -7.96 -13.42
C PRO A 259 6.10 -8.19 -12.74
N TYR A 260 6.11 -8.63 -11.47
CA TYR A 260 7.33 -8.89 -10.69
C TYR A 260 7.58 -10.37 -10.45
N TRP A 261 6.51 -11.14 -10.22
CA TRP A 261 6.58 -12.55 -9.78
C TRP A 261 5.95 -13.54 -10.79
N GLY A 262 5.48 -13.04 -11.94
CA GLY A 262 4.84 -13.86 -12.97
C GLY A 262 3.61 -14.58 -12.44
N ASN A 263 3.53 -15.89 -12.70
CA ASN A 263 2.41 -16.75 -12.31
C ASN A 263 2.51 -17.28 -10.87
N GLU A 264 3.56 -16.96 -10.13
CA GLU A 264 3.76 -17.46 -8.78
C GLU A 264 2.73 -16.85 -7.81
N ALA A 265 2.04 -17.72 -7.07
CA ALA A 265 1.12 -17.32 -6.00
C ALA A 265 1.92 -17.16 -4.70
N ILE A 266 2.52 -15.98 -4.53
CA ILE A 266 3.43 -15.66 -3.43
C ILE A 266 2.75 -15.43 -2.07
N TRP A 267 1.45 -15.20 -2.05
CA TRP A 267 0.65 -15.12 -0.83
C TRP A 267 0.12 -16.50 -0.49
N ASP A 268 0.78 -17.14 0.46
CA ASP A 268 0.65 -18.57 0.75
C ASP A 268 0.15 -18.87 2.17
N SER A 269 -0.31 -17.84 2.89
CA SER A 269 -0.87 -18.02 4.23
C SER A 269 -2.08 -18.95 4.25
N ARG A 270 -2.15 -19.82 5.26
CA ARG A 270 -3.34 -20.57 5.67
C ARG A 270 -3.94 -20.00 6.94
N ALA A 271 -3.10 -19.56 7.87
CA ALA A 271 -3.55 -18.61 8.86
C ALA A 271 -3.98 -17.32 8.15
N ASN A 272 -4.87 -16.55 8.77
CA ASN A 272 -5.12 -15.20 8.28
C ASN A 272 -5.24 -14.31 9.49
N VAL A 273 -4.17 -13.56 9.76
CA VAL A 273 -4.08 -12.68 10.93
C VAL A 273 -4.53 -11.27 10.59
N HIS A 274 -5.28 -10.66 11.50
CA HIS A 274 -5.73 -9.27 11.39
C HIS A 274 -5.91 -8.67 12.80
N ASN A 275 -5.89 -7.35 12.89
CA ASN A 275 -6.20 -6.55 14.08
C ASN A 275 -5.30 -6.92 15.27
N PRO A 276 -3.96 -6.81 15.14
CA PRO A 276 -3.06 -6.97 16.28
C PRO A 276 -3.40 -5.90 17.32
N MET A 277 -3.59 -6.29 18.57
CA MET A 277 -3.89 -5.39 19.69
C MET A 277 -2.95 -5.67 20.86
N LEU A 278 -2.44 -4.61 21.48
CA LEU A 278 -1.73 -4.69 22.75
C LEU A 278 -2.68 -4.33 23.88
N ASP A 279 -2.66 -5.14 24.93
CA ASP A 279 -3.41 -4.85 26.16
C ASP A 279 -2.56 -4.13 27.21
N GLU A 280 -3.16 -3.82 28.37
CA GLU A 280 -2.54 -3.04 29.44
C GLU A 280 -1.35 -3.76 30.12
N ARG A 281 -1.13 -5.03 29.80
CA ARG A 281 -0.01 -5.85 30.30
C ARG A 281 1.06 -6.07 29.24
N GLY A 282 0.96 -5.41 28.09
CA GLY A 282 1.85 -5.60 26.96
C GLY A 282 1.68 -6.95 26.25
N ARG A 283 0.53 -7.63 26.41
CA ARG A 283 0.25 -8.87 25.68
C ARG A 283 -0.31 -8.56 24.31
N VAL A 284 0.21 -9.23 23.30
CA VAL A 284 -0.26 -9.13 21.92
C VAL A 284 -1.41 -10.10 21.69
N TRP A 285 -2.52 -9.59 21.20
CA TRP A 285 -3.71 -10.33 20.81
C TRP A 285 -3.92 -10.21 19.31
N LEU A 286 -4.19 -11.33 18.65
CA LEU A 286 -4.40 -11.41 17.21
C LEU A 286 -5.71 -12.16 16.94
N THR A 287 -6.48 -11.70 15.96
CA THR A 287 -7.47 -12.58 15.34
C THR A 287 -6.78 -13.43 14.30
N SER A 288 -7.12 -14.72 14.21
CA SER A 288 -6.53 -15.63 13.22
C SER A 288 -7.53 -16.65 12.71
N ARG A 289 -7.54 -16.89 11.39
CA ARG A 289 -8.17 -18.09 10.83
C ARG A 289 -7.35 -19.31 11.19
N VAL A 290 -7.97 -20.28 11.87
CA VAL A 290 -7.30 -21.51 12.32
C VAL A 290 -7.90 -22.80 11.77
N ARG A 291 -8.96 -22.71 10.95
CA ARG A 291 -9.65 -23.86 10.35
C ARG A 291 -10.39 -23.47 9.07
N PRO A 292 -10.84 -24.43 8.24
CA PRO A 292 -11.79 -24.19 7.15
C PRO A 292 -13.08 -23.51 7.62
N ALA A 293 -13.72 -22.80 6.70
CA ALA A 293 -15.02 -22.12 6.91
C ALA A 293 -16.20 -23.11 6.89
N GLU A 294 -16.08 -24.23 7.61
CA GLU A 294 -17.19 -25.16 7.77
C GLU A 294 -18.29 -24.52 8.61
N ASN A 295 -19.47 -24.37 8.00
CA ASN A 295 -20.68 -24.00 8.71
C ASN A 295 -21.30 -25.28 9.33
N PRO A 296 -21.38 -25.41 10.67
CA PRO A 296 -21.95 -26.59 11.32
C PRO A 296 -23.37 -26.87 10.83
N ALA A 297 -23.80 -28.14 10.82
CA ALA A 297 -25.13 -28.51 10.32
C ALA A 297 -26.28 -27.75 11.02
N PHE A 298 -26.15 -27.49 12.32
CA PHE A 298 -27.16 -26.73 13.08
C PHE A 298 -27.22 -25.23 12.69
N CYS A 299 -26.25 -24.71 11.95
CA CYS A 299 -26.26 -23.33 11.44
C CYS A 299 -26.78 -23.23 10.00
N ARG A 300 -27.15 -24.35 9.38
CA ARG A 300 -27.63 -24.40 7.99
C ARG A 300 -29.16 -24.34 7.95
N GLU A 301 -29.67 -23.85 6.82
CA GLU A 301 -31.11 -23.83 6.50
C GLU A 301 -31.75 -25.21 6.76
N GLY A 302 -32.92 -25.21 7.37
CA GLY A 302 -33.66 -26.44 7.73
C GLY A 302 -33.30 -27.04 9.10
N SER A 303 -32.41 -26.40 9.87
CA SER A 303 -32.14 -26.78 11.26
C SER A 303 -33.09 -26.10 12.26
N ASP A 304 -33.04 -26.54 13.52
CA ASP A 304 -33.83 -25.96 14.61
C ASP A 304 -33.27 -24.65 15.18
N HIS A 305 -32.12 -24.19 14.68
CA HIS A 305 -31.51 -22.95 15.16
C HIS A 305 -32.33 -21.73 14.68
N PRO A 306 -32.67 -20.76 15.58
CA PRO A 306 -33.53 -19.63 15.22
C PRO A 306 -33.06 -18.83 14.01
N SER A 307 -31.74 -18.65 13.83
CA SER A 307 -31.18 -17.91 12.69
C SER A 307 -31.23 -18.66 11.36
N ALA A 308 -31.53 -19.96 11.36
CA ALA A 308 -31.55 -20.81 10.16
C ALA A 308 -32.99 -21.10 9.65
N ARG A 309 -33.99 -20.53 10.33
CA ARG A 309 -35.42 -20.60 9.98
C ARG A 309 -35.95 -19.30 9.36
N ALA A 310 -35.14 -18.24 9.35
CA ALA A 310 -35.50 -16.90 8.91
C ALA A 310 -35.18 -16.69 7.43
#